data_AF-A0A8H7VT71-F1
#
_entry.id   AF-A0A8H7VT71-F1
#
_cell.length_a   1.000
_cell.length_b   1.000
_cell.length_c   1.000
_cell.angle_alpha   90.00
_cell.angle_beta   90.00
_cell.angle_gamma   90.00
#
_symmetry.space_group_name_H-M   'P 1'
#
loop_
_entity.id
_entity.type
_entity.pdbx_description
1 polymer ?
#
loop_
_entity_poly.entity_id
_entity_poly.type
_entity_poly.pdbx_seq_one_letter_code
_entity_poly.pdbx_strand_id
1 'polypeptide(L)'
;MRLRILLILFFLLLLLGILGFAPIDLHDKISDKVLHFSAFTILAICLYFLWDLSYKRNLALSAIVLYSIAIMSECIQGLLPYRTFDGYDILANLMGGSIGLLSAFAIDYFFTSRREHQRRWGGKREAEYQRALMDEMDLGDEIEESDDERQKMLP
;
A
#
# COMPACT_ATOMS: atom_id res chain seq x y z
N MET A 1 6.47 7.18 6.10
CA MET A 1 5.80 5.88 5.90
C MET A 1 6.77 4.81 5.39
N ARG A 2 7.49 5.03 4.28
CA ARG A 2 8.36 4.00 3.65
C ARG A 2 9.50 3.49 4.50
N LEU A 3 10.18 4.36 5.26
CA LEU A 3 11.23 3.92 6.19
C LEU A 3 10.69 2.90 7.21
N ARG A 4 9.47 3.08 7.70
CA ARG A 4 8.84 2.14 8.63
C ARG A 4 8.58 0.79 7.95
N ILE A 5 8.07 0.82 6.72
CA ILE A 5 7.83 -0.40 5.93
C ILE A 5 9.14 -1.11 5.59
N LEU A 6 10.18 -0.38 5.23
CA LEU A 6 11.53 -0.92 5.01
C LEU A 6 12.08 -1.58 6.27
N LEU A 7 11.95 -0.93 7.44
CA LEU A 7 12.37 -1.52 8.71
C LEU A 7 11.57 -2.78 9.03
N ILE A 8 10.24 -2.74 8.87
CA ILE A 8 9.38 -3.92 9.07
C ILE A 8 9.80 -5.05 8.14
N LEU A 9 10.00 -4.76 6.85
CA LEU A 9 10.43 -5.72 5.85
C LEU A 9 11.82 -6.28 6.18
N PHE A 10 12.75 -5.44 6.63
CA PHE A 10 14.08 -5.88 7.03
C PHE A 10 14.02 -6.87 8.20
N PHE A 11 13.31 -6.53 9.28
CA PHE A 11 13.14 -7.43 10.42
C PHE A 11 12.34 -8.68 10.07
N LEU A 12 11.35 -8.57 9.18
CA LEU A 12 10.58 -9.69 8.67
C LEU A 12 11.48 -10.66 7.88
N LEU A 13 12.28 -10.15 6.94
CA LEU A 13 13.22 -10.98 6.17
C LEU A 13 14.25 -11.66 7.07
N LEU A 14 14.73 -10.97 8.10
CA LEU A 14 15.63 -11.56 9.09
C LEU A 14 14.94 -12.69 9.86
N LEU A 15 13.70 -12.47 10.32
CA LEU A 15 12.89 -13.49 11.00
C LEU A 15 12.62 -14.70 10.10
N LEU A 16 12.20 -14.48 8.85
CA LEU A 16 11.93 -15.54 7.89
C LEU A 16 13.20 -16.31 7.52
N GLY A 17 14.34 -15.61 7.42
CA GLY A 17 15.63 -16.24 7.17
C GLY A 17 16.04 -17.16 8.32
N ILE A 18 15.88 -16.73 9.57
CA ILE A 18 16.12 -17.59 10.73
C ILE A 18 15.16 -18.79 10.70
N LEU A 19 13.86 -18.55 10.50
CA LEU A 19 12.86 -19.61 10.56
C LEU A 19 13.01 -20.66 9.45
N GLY A 20 13.36 -20.21 8.24
CA GLY A 20 13.47 -21.08 7.06
C GLY A 20 14.82 -21.78 6.92
N PHE A 21 15.92 -21.13 7.28
CA PHE A 21 17.27 -21.66 7.02
C PHE A 21 18.00 -22.17 8.27
N ALA A 22 17.58 -21.80 9.48
CA ALA A 22 18.18 -22.39 10.68
C ALA A 22 17.62 -23.81 10.94
N PRO A 23 18.40 -24.70 11.56
CA PRO A 23 17.96 -26.04 11.95
C PRO A 23 17.03 -25.96 13.17
N ILE A 24 15.85 -25.39 12.99
CA ILE A 24 14.83 -25.23 14.04
C ILE A 24 13.67 -26.15 13.72
N ASP A 25 13.42 -27.12 14.58
CA ASP A 25 12.27 -28.02 14.47
C ASP A 25 11.06 -27.41 15.18
N LEU A 26 10.10 -26.90 14.41
CA LEU A 26 8.81 -26.40 14.91
C LEU A 26 7.63 -27.33 14.60
N HIS A 27 7.91 -28.50 14.02
CA HIS A 27 6.89 -29.45 13.56
C HIS A 27 5.88 -29.86 14.64
N ASP A 28 6.31 -29.93 15.90
CA ASP A 28 5.45 -30.30 17.03
C ASP A 28 4.38 -29.24 17.35
N LYS A 29 4.54 -28.01 16.84
CA LYS A 29 3.66 -26.87 17.15
C LYS A 29 2.92 -26.34 15.93
N ILE A 30 3.58 -26.25 14.79
CA ILE A 30 3.01 -25.66 13.57
C ILE A 30 3.50 -26.47 12.37
N SER A 31 2.58 -26.78 11.46
CA SER A 31 2.92 -27.40 10.18
C SER A 31 3.79 -26.43 9.36
N ASP A 32 4.88 -26.95 8.79
CA ASP A 32 5.81 -26.21 7.92
C ASP A 32 5.04 -25.49 6.79
N LYS A 33 3.97 -26.10 6.30
CA LYS A 33 3.16 -25.61 5.17
C LYS A 33 2.39 -24.35 5.57
N VAL A 34 1.93 -24.31 6.82
CA VAL A 34 1.26 -23.13 7.39
C VAL A 34 2.26 -22.01 7.65
N LEU A 35 3.48 -22.34 8.06
CA LEU A 35 4.56 -21.35 8.21
C LEU A 35 4.91 -20.73 6.85
N HIS A 36 5.14 -21.55 5.84
CA HIS A 36 5.38 -21.12 4.47
C HIS A 36 4.25 -20.24 3.93
N PHE A 37 3.00 -20.68 4.05
CA PHE A 37 1.83 -19.90 3.64
C PHE A 37 1.78 -18.53 4.34
N SER A 38 1.82 -18.52 5.68
CA SER A 38 1.67 -17.28 6.47
C SER A 38 2.84 -16.31 6.27
N ALA A 39 4.07 -16.82 6.21
CA ALA A 39 5.27 -16.05 5.92
C ALA A 39 5.15 -15.32 4.58
N PHE A 40 4.79 -16.03 3.52
CA PHE A 40 4.67 -15.46 2.19
C PHE A 40 3.46 -14.53 2.05
N THR A 41 2.37 -14.76 2.79
CA THR A 41 1.26 -13.79 2.86
C THR A 41 1.71 -12.46 3.45
N ILE A 42 2.39 -12.48 4.61
CA ILE A 42 2.85 -11.25 5.27
C ILE A 42 3.92 -10.54 4.40
N LEU A 43 4.84 -11.32 3.83
CA LEU A 43 5.87 -10.81 2.92
C LEU A 43 5.27 -10.12 1.71
N ALA A 44 4.26 -10.73 1.06
CA ALA A 44 3.58 -10.16 -0.11
C ALA A 44 2.91 -8.82 0.20
N ILE A 45 2.25 -8.71 1.35
CA ILE A 45 1.62 -7.45 1.80
C ILE A 45 2.69 -6.36 1.99
N CYS A 46 3.78 -6.68 2.70
CA CYS A 46 4.86 -5.73 2.96
C CYS A 46 5.55 -5.29 1.66
N LEU A 47 5.78 -6.24 0.74
CA LEU A 47 6.40 -5.99 -0.55
C LEU A 47 5.54 -5.07 -1.44
N TYR A 48 4.22 -5.27 -1.43
CA TYR A 48 3.29 -4.42 -2.19
C TYR A 48 3.34 -2.97 -1.72
N PHE A 49 3.35 -2.73 -0.41
CA PHE A 49 3.40 -1.36 0.14
C PHE A 49 4.80 -0.73 0.16
N LEU A 50 5.82 -1.46 -0.27
CA LEU A 50 7.19 -0.95 -0.32
C LEU A 50 7.38 0.11 -1.40
N TRP A 51 6.79 -0.13 -2.58
CA TRP A 51 7.00 0.69 -3.76
C TRP A 51 5.96 1.82 -3.87
N ASP A 52 6.32 2.85 -4.61
CA ASP A 52 5.41 3.95 -4.97
C ASP A 52 5.30 4.05 -6.48
N LEU A 53 4.60 3.07 -7.02
CA LEU A 53 4.36 2.92 -8.44
C LEU A 53 2.85 2.93 -8.68
N SER A 54 2.43 3.14 -9.93
CA SER A 54 1.02 2.96 -10.30
C SER A 54 0.56 1.53 -9.98
N TYR A 55 -0.72 1.34 -9.64
CA TYR A 55 -1.26 0.06 -9.18
C TYR A 55 -0.83 -1.15 -10.05
N LYS A 56 -0.87 -0.98 -11.38
CA LYS A 56 -0.48 -2.03 -12.33
C LYS A 56 1.02 -2.36 -12.25
N ARG A 57 1.87 -1.33 -12.19
CA ARG A 57 3.33 -1.50 -12.09
C ARG A 57 3.73 -2.05 -10.73
N ASN A 58 3.11 -1.56 -9.66
CA ASN A 58 3.36 -2.02 -8.31
C ASN A 58 2.99 -3.50 -8.15
N LEU A 59 1.80 -3.89 -8.64
CA LEU A 59 1.35 -5.28 -8.62
C LEU A 59 2.28 -6.19 -9.43
N ALA A 60 2.65 -5.79 -10.66
CA ALA A 60 3.52 -6.59 -11.52
C ALA A 60 4.91 -6.78 -10.90
N LEU A 61 5.53 -5.71 -10.42
CA LEU A 61 6.87 -5.77 -9.82
C LEU A 61 6.84 -6.60 -8.52
N SER A 62 5.84 -6.39 -7.67
CA SER A 62 5.67 -7.17 -6.45
C SER A 62 5.43 -8.65 -6.74
N ALA A 63 4.60 -8.99 -7.74
CA ALA A 63 4.37 -10.36 -8.15
C ALA A 63 5.64 -11.05 -8.66
N ILE A 64 6.41 -10.38 -9.53
CA ILE A 64 7.65 -10.92 -10.09
C ILE A 64 8.65 -11.24 -8.98
N VAL A 65 8.89 -10.28 -8.08
CA VAL A 65 9.83 -10.46 -6.97
C VAL A 65 9.33 -11.56 -6.02
N LEU A 66 8.05 -11.53 -5.64
CA LEU A 66 7.46 -12.50 -4.72
C LEU A 66 7.52 -13.92 -5.25
N TYR A 67 7.11 -14.17 -6.50
CA TYR A 67 7.12 -15.52 -7.08
C TYR A 67 8.52 -16.03 -7.34
N SER A 68 9.47 -15.15 -7.68
CA SER A 68 10.89 -15.52 -7.76
C SER A 68 11.38 -16.03 -6.40
N ILE A 69 11.10 -15.30 -5.31
CA ILE A 69 11.51 -15.69 -3.96
C ILE A 69 10.75 -16.93 -3.47
N ALA A 70 9.47 -17.09 -3.82
CA ALA A 70 8.64 -18.24 -3.44
C ALA A 70 9.20 -19.58 -3.95
N ILE A 71 9.78 -19.57 -5.14
CA ILE A 71 10.41 -20.74 -5.74
C ILE A 71 11.85 -20.87 -5.25
N MET A 72 12.62 -19.77 -5.27
CA MET A 72 14.05 -19.79 -4.95
C MET A 72 14.33 -20.15 -3.49
N SER A 73 13.45 -19.76 -2.55
CA SER A 73 13.60 -20.10 -1.13
C SER A 73 13.65 -21.61 -0.92
N GLU A 74 12.72 -22.35 -1.51
CA GLU A 74 12.69 -23.82 -1.41
C GLU A 74 13.87 -24.47 -2.13
N CYS A 75 14.26 -23.94 -3.31
CA CYS A 75 15.44 -24.43 -4.00
C CYS A 75 16.70 -24.27 -3.14
N ILE A 76 16.87 -23.15 -2.44
CA ILE A 76 18.00 -22.93 -1.54
C ILE A 76 17.89 -23.81 -0.28
N GLN A 77 16.70 -23.96 0.29
CA GLN A 77 16.49 -24.86 1.43
C GLN A 77 16.84 -26.30 1.09
N GLY A 78 16.47 -26.78 -0.11
CA GLY A 78 16.83 -28.11 -0.60
C GLY A 78 18.33 -28.34 -0.82
N LEU A 79 19.15 -27.29 -0.85
CA LEU A 79 20.62 -27.38 -0.89
C LEU A 79 21.23 -27.50 0.52
N LEU A 80 20.46 -27.27 1.58
CA LEU A 80 20.95 -27.41 2.95
C LEU A 80 20.97 -28.89 3.37
N PRO A 81 22.02 -29.34 4.07
CA PRO A 81 22.18 -30.75 4.42
C PRO A 81 21.16 -31.27 5.45
N TYR A 82 20.43 -30.36 6.10
CA TYR A 82 19.44 -30.65 7.15
C TYR A 82 18.00 -30.29 6.74
N ARG A 83 17.76 -29.92 5.47
CA ARG A 83 16.42 -29.67 4.93
C ARG A 83 16.21 -30.51 3.68
N THR A 84 14.99 -31.00 3.50
CA THR A 84 14.58 -31.77 2.34
C THR A 84 13.72 -30.91 1.45
N PHE A 85 14.01 -30.90 0.16
CA PHE A 85 13.19 -30.21 -0.83
C PHE A 85 11.75 -30.77 -0.84
N ASP A 86 10.76 -29.90 -0.72
CA ASP A 86 9.33 -30.24 -0.79
C ASP A 86 8.57 -29.27 -1.72
N GLY A 87 8.07 -29.83 -2.83
CA GLY A 87 7.28 -29.06 -3.80
C GLY A 87 5.96 -28.50 -3.23
N TYR A 88 5.42 -29.09 -2.15
CA TYR A 88 4.23 -28.55 -1.50
C TYR A 88 4.53 -27.26 -0.73
N ASP A 89 5.77 -27.04 -0.29
CA ASP A 89 6.17 -25.78 0.35
C ASP A 89 6.25 -24.64 -0.68
N ILE A 90 6.67 -24.94 -1.92
CA ILE A 90 6.53 -23.98 -3.05
C ILE A 90 5.06 -23.64 -3.27
N LEU A 91 4.17 -24.64 -3.28
CA LEU A 91 2.74 -24.39 -3.46
C LEU A 91 2.18 -23.53 -2.33
N ALA A 92 2.56 -23.79 -1.09
CA ALA A 92 2.18 -22.98 0.06
C ALA A 92 2.68 -21.54 -0.06
N ASN A 93 3.94 -21.33 -0.47
CA ASN A 93 4.53 -20.01 -0.73
C ASN A 93 3.75 -19.24 -1.80
N LEU A 94 3.43 -19.90 -2.92
CA LEU A 94 2.70 -19.30 -4.04
C LEU A 94 1.27 -18.94 -3.66
N MET A 95 0.56 -19.82 -2.96
CA MET A 95 -0.81 -19.56 -2.49
C MET A 95 -0.86 -18.43 -1.46
N GLY A 96 0.01 -18.51 -0.45
CA GLY A 96 0.12 -17.49 0.59
C GLY A 96 0.48 -16.12 0.00
N GLY A 97 1.47 -16.11 -0.89
CA GLY A 97 1.89 -14.91 -1.60
C GLY A 97 0.79 -14.31 -2.49
N SER A 98 0.07 -15.13 -3.24
CA SER A 98 -1.04 -14.68 -4.09
C SER A 98 -2.16 -14.03 -3.27
N ILE A 99 -2.55 -14.67 -2.17
CA ILE A 99 -3.59 -14.16 -1.26
C ILE A 99 -3.13 -12.85 -0.60
N GLY A 100 -1.88 -12.78 -0.14
CA GLY A 100 -1.32 -11.56 0.45
C GLY A 100 -1.30 -10.41 -0.56
N LEU A 101 -0.90 -10.68 -1.80
CA LEU A 101 -0.82 -9.67 -2.85
C LEU A 101 -2.21 -9.16 -3.27
N LEU A 102 -3.18 -10.07 -3.42
CA LEU A 102 -4.58 -9.70 -3.69
C LEU A 102 -5.19 -8.88 -2.56
N SER A 103 -4.90 -9.25 -1.31
CA SER A 103 -5.37 -8.53 -0.13
C SER A 103 -4.77 -7.12 -0.09
N ALA A 104 -3.46 -6.98 -0.32
CA ALA A 104 -2.79 -5.69 -0.34
C ALA A 104 -3.32 -4.79 -1.47
N PHE A 105 -3.52 -5.34 -2.67
CA PHE A 105 -4.13 -4.64 -3.78
C PHE A 105 -5.57 -4.17 -3.46
N ALA A 106 -6.40 -5.04 -2.87
CA ALA A 106 -7.76 -4.70 -2.50
C ALA A 106 -7.81 -3.59 -1.43
N ILE A 107 -6.92 -3.66 -0.43
CA ILE A 107 -6.75 -2.63 0.60
C ILE A 107 -6.37 -1.30 -0.06
N ASP A 108 -5.32 -1.28 -0.89
CA ASP A 108 -4.84 -0.06 -1.52
C ASP A 108 -5.89 0.57 -2.45
N TYR A 109 -6.58 -0.26 -3.23
CA TYR A 109 -7.68 0.18 -4.08
C TYR A 109 -8.83 0.80 -3.26
N PHE A 110 -9.24 0.14 -2.17
CA PHE A 110 -10.33 0.61 -1.33
C PHE A 110 -9.99 1.91 -0.58
N PHE A 111 -8.78 1.99 -0.01
CA PHE A 111 -8.34 3.19 0.70
C PHE A 111 -8.08 4.35 -0.24
N THR A 112 -7.51 4.12 -1.43
CA THR A 112 -7.26 5.21 -2.36
C THR A 112 -8.54 5.71 -3.02
N SER A 113 -9.49 4.83 -3.34
CA SER A 113 -10.84 5.24 -3.76
C SER A 113 -11.50 6.16 -2.72
N ARG A 114 -11.41 5.82 -1.42
CA ARG A 114 -11.91 6.69 -0.34
C ARG A 114 -11.18 8.03 -0.25
N ARG A 115 -9.85 8.06 -0.45
CA ARG A 115 -9.06 9.29 -0.44
C ARG A 115 -9.37 10.19 -1.63
N GLU A 116 -9.59 9.64 -2.81
CA GLU A 116 -9.99 10.41 -4.00
C GLU A 116 -11.37 11.04 -3.82
N HIS A 117 -12.32 10.32 -3.22
CA HIS A 117 -13.60 10.91 -2.82
C HIS A 117 -13.38 12.07 -1.84
N GLN A 118 -12.63 11.90 -0.76
CA GLN A 118 -12.39 12.99 0.20
C GLN A 118 -11.69 14.20 -0.44
N ARG A 119 -10.73 13.99 -1.36
CA ARG A 119 -10.06 15.09 -2.07
C ARG A 119 -10.99 15.84 -3.02
N ARG A 120 -11.86 15.12 -3.76
CA ARG A 120 -12.86 15.74 -4.65
C ARG A 120 -13.89 16.56 -3.87
N TRP A 121 -14.34 16.06 -2.73
CA TRP A 121 -15.28 16.77 -1.87
C TRP A 121 -14.62 17.95 -1.13
N GLY A 122 -13.38 17.80 -0.67
CA GLY A 122 -12.61 18.90 -0.08
C GLY A 122 -12.31 20.03 -1.08
N GLY A 123 -11.88 19.69 -2.30
CA GLY A 123 -11.61 20.68 -3.34
C GLY A 123 -12.86 21.41 -3.84
N LYS A 124 -14.03 20.74 -3.87
CA LYS A 124 -15.31 21.40 -4.18
C LYS A 124 -15.70 22.43 -3.12
N ARG A 125 -15.54 22.10 -1.84
CA ARG A 125 -15.87 23.03 -0.74
C ARG A 125 -14.95 24.25 -0.73
N GLU A 126 -13.65 24.06 -0.98
CA GLU A 126 -12.71 25.17 -1.09
C GLU A 126 -13.05 26.06 -2.30
N ALA A 127 -13.34 25.46 -3.46
CA ALA A 127 -13.74 26.22 -4.63
C ALA A 127 -15.06 26.99 -4.43
N GLU A 128 -16.05 26.40 -3.74
CA GLU A 128 -17.29 27.08 -3.37
C GLU A 128 -17.03 28.25 -2.40
N TYR A 129 -16.16 28.06 -1.40
CA TYR A 129 -15.79 29.11 -0.45
C TYR A 129 -15.07 30.28 -1.14
N GLN A 130 -14.08 30.00 -1.98
CA GLN A 130 -13.38 31.02 -2.77
C GLN A 130 -14.34 31.78 -3.71
N ARG A 131 -15.32 31.07 -4.29
CA ARG A 131 -16.32 31.69 -5.16
C ARG A 131 -17.28 32.61 -4.40
N ALA A 132 -17.74 32.19 -3.22
CA ALA A 132 -18.57 33.04 -2.35
C ALA A 132 -17.83 34.30 -1.89
N LEU A 133 -16.53 34.18 -1.60
CA LEU A 133 -15.70 35.33 -1.22
C LEU A 133 -15.54 36.34 -2.37
N MET A 134 -15.36 35.87 -3.61
CA MET A 134 -15.33 36.76 -4.77
C MET A 134 -16.68 37.46 -5.01
N ASP A 135 -17.79 36.75 -4.84
CA ASP A 135 -19.16 37.29 -5.02
C ASP A 135 -19.45 38.40 -3.99
N GLU A 136 -19.00 38.24 -2.73
CA GLU A 136 -19.10 39.30 -1.72
C GLU A 136 -18.21 40.52 -2.01
N MET A 137 -17.02 40.31 -2.59
CA MET A 137 -16.14 41.42 -2.98
C MET A 137 -16.71 42.21 -4.16
N ASP A 138 -17.23 41.53 -5.19
CA ASP A 138 -17.87 42.18 -6.36
C ASP A 138 -19.09 43.02 -5.92
N LEU A 139 -19.93 42.47 -5.03
CA LEU A 139 -21.07 43.20 -4.46
C LEU A 139 -20.64 44.43 -3.65
N GLY A 140 -19.52 44.33 -2.92
CA GLY A 140 -18.95 45.45 -2.17
C GLY A 140 -18.49 46.58 -3.08
N ASP A 141 -17.77 46.24 -4.15
CA ASP A 141 -17.26 47.20 -5.14
C ASP A 141 -18.43 47.88 -5.89
N GLU A 142 -19.47 47.14 -6.29
CA GLU A 142 -20.67 47.71 -6.93
C GLU A 142 -21.42 48.70 -6.03
N ILE A 143 -21.51 48.39 -4.72
CA ILE A 143 -22.17 49.28 -3.75
C ILE A 143 -21.35 50.56 -3.56
N GLU A 144 -20.02 50.45 -3.41
CA GLU A 144 -19.13 51.61 -3.29
C GLU A 144 -19.21 52.51 -4.52
N GLU A 145 -19.17 51.93 -5.72
CA GLU A 145 -19.26 52.68 -6.98
C GLU A 145 -20.61 53.42 -7.10
N SER A 146 -21.70 52.75 -6.70
CA SER A 146 -23.05 53.33 -6.72
C SER A 146 -23.23 54.50 -5.75
N ASP A 147 -22.61 54.42 -4.57
CA ASP A 147 -22.68 55.47 -3.56
C ASP A 147 -21.79 56.65 -3.91
N ASP A 148 -20.63 56.40 -4.51
CA ASP A 148 -19.71 57.43 -5.00
C ASP A 148 -20.31 58.20 -6.19
N GLU A 149 -21.06 57.53 -7.08
CA GLU A 149 -21.89 58.19 -8.11
C GLU A 149 -23.03 59.01 -7.49
N ARG A 150 -23.73 58.46 -6.49
CA ARG A 150 -24.82 59.16 -5.78
C ARG A 150 -24.32 60.44 -5.12
N GLN A 151 -23.12 60.40 -4.54
CA GLN A 151 -22.51 61.51 -3.84
C GLN A 151 -22.03 62.62 -4.81
N LYS A 152 -21.62 62.26 -6.04
CA LYS A 152 -21.30 63.21 -7.12
C LYS A 152 -22.54 63.91 -7.71
N MET A 153 -23.73 63.35 -7.53
CA MET A 153 -25.00 63.96 -7.99
C MET A 153 -25.67 64.88 -6.97
N LEU A 154 -25.17 64.96 -5.74
CA LEU A 154 -25.68 65.89 -4.73
C LEU A 154 -25.13 67.31 -4.99
N PRO A 155 -26.00 68.33 -5.09
CA PRO A 155 -25.64 69.71 -5.46
C PRO A 155 -24.87 70.48 -4.39
#